data_AF-A0A0F6QMH2-F1
#
_entry.id   AF-A0A0F6QMH2-F1
#
_cell.length_a   1.000
_cell.length_b   1.000
_cell.length_c   1.000
_cell.angle_alpha   90.00
_cell.angle_beta   90.00
_cell.angle_gamma   90.00
#
_symmetry.space_group_name_H-M   'P 1'
#
loop_
_entity.id
_entity.type
_entity.pdbx_description
1 polymer ?
#
loop_
_entity_poly.entity_id
_entity_poly.type
_entity_poly.pdbx_seq_one_letter_code
_entity_poly.pdbx_strand_id
1 'polypeptide(L)'
;LPNSYRWRGRDKDTNLFLNPKTLTSGLDDYPRASHPSADERHVDLHCWMALSSGIMASIAQLLGEPHQDYKASHDVLSDNDRLDELHWSDQLRAFSDFGNHTQSVSLQREKVYVPPGQPRHQFPVARLVRSVHRAPKLQYVNALGYVSLFPFLLQILQPDSPKLEHIFRDMRDPKKLWTPYGLRSLSKADPLYMQRNTEHDAPYWRGPIWININYLAVRALHHYGNTAGPYREKAAALYEELRTN
;
A
#
# COMPACT_ATOMS: atom_id res chain seq x y z
N LEU A 1 -18.96 -3.55 0.20
CA LEU A 1 -18.80 -4.79 0.99
C LEU A 1 -18.73 -4.41 2.46
N PRO A 2 -19.44 -5.08 3.39
CA PRO A 2 -19.38 -4.74 4.81
C PRO A 2 -17.96 -4.85 5.38
N ASN A 3 -17.62 -3.94 6.29
CA ASN A 3 -16.34 -3.90 7.01
C ASN A 3 -15.10 -3.77 6.12
N SER A 4 -15.28 -3.36 4.85
CA SER A 4 -14.17 -2.95 3.97
C SER A 4 -14.18 -1.44 3.81
N TYR A 5 -13.00 -0.84 3.71
CA TYR A 5 -12.86 0.60 3.58
C TYR A 5 -12.19 1.00 2.28
N ARG A 6 -12.53 2.21 1.81
CA ARG A 6 -11.98 2.81 0.60
C ARG A 6 -11.75 4.30 0.81
N TRP A 7 -10.49 4.72 0.68
CA TRP A 7 -10.10 6.11 0.55
C TRP A 7 -10.95 6.85 -0.49
N ARG A 8 -11.47 8.02 -0.10
CA ARG A 8 -12.19 8.94 -0.98
C ARG A 8 -11.20 9.97 -1.55
N GLY A 9 -11.55 10.56 -2.70
CA GLY A 9 -10.73 11.61 -3.32
C GLY A 9 -9.55 11.12 -4.16
N ARG A 10 -9.53 9.84 -4.58
CA ARG A 10 -8.59 9.40 -5.63
C ARG A 10 -8.82 10.19 -6.92
N ASP A 11 -7.74 10.51 -7.62
CA ASP A 11 -7.81 11.18 -8.92
C ASP A 11 -8.63 10.35 -9.90
N LYS A 12 -9.59 10.99 -10.57
CA LYS A 12 -10.47 10.32 -11.55
C LYS A 12 -9.93 10.40 -12.97
N ASP A 13 -9.04 11.36 -13.26
CA ASP A 13 -8.44 11.48 -14.57
C ASP A 13 -7.33 10.44 -14.74
N THR A 14 -7.68 9.35 -15.42
CA THR A 14 -6.74 8.27 -15.71
C THR A 14 -5.86 8.55 -16.92
N ASN A 15 -6.04 9.66 -17.65
CA ASN A 15 -5.25 9.92 -18.87
C ASN A 15 -3.92 10.61 -18.57
N LEU A 16 -3.83 11.34 -17.47
CA LEU A 16 -2.64 12.11 -17.11
C LEU A 16 -1.63 11.30 -16.27
N PHE A 17 -2.13 10.46 -15.36
CA PHE A 17 -1.30 9.73 -14.42
C PHE A 17 -1.02 8.30 -14.88
N LEU A 18 0.22 7.83 -14.72
CA LEU A 18 0.53 6.41 -14.89
C LEU A 18 -0.33 5.53 -13.96
N ASN A 19 -0.49 5.98 -12.70
CA ASN A 19 -1.43 5.43 -11.72
C ASN A 19 -2.07 6.61 -10.93
N PRO A 20 -3.41 6.73 -10.87
CA PRO A 20 -4.06 7.84 -10.18
C PRO A 20 -3.68 7.94 -8.69
N LYS A 21 -3.42 9.14 -8.19
CA LYS A 21 -2.94 9.35 -6.81
C LYS A 21 -4.03 9.07 -5.78
N THR A 22 -3.60 8.85 -4.54
CA THR A 22 -4.46 8.70 -3.36
C THR A 22 -3.95 9.61 -2.24
N LEU A 23 -4.01 10.93 -2.48
CA LEU A 23 -3.48 11.95 -1.56
C LEU A 23 -4.03 11.82 -0.14
N THR A 24 -5.30 11.43 0.01
CA THR A 24 -5.95 11.26 1.31
C THR A 24 -5.38 10.13 2.17
N SER A 25 -4.60 9.21 1.58
CA SER A 25 -3.92 8.15 2.34
C SER A 25 -2.60 8.58 2.97
N GLY A 26 -2.04 9.72 2.56
CA GLY A 26 -0.69 10.15 2.93
C GLY A 26 0.45 9.43 2.19
N LEU A 27 0.12 8.44 1.34
CA LEU A 27 1.05 7.74 0.45
C LEU A 27 0.73 8.08 -1.02
N ASP A 28 0.91 9.35 -1.37
CA ASP A 28 0.37 10.04 -2.56
C ASP A 28 0.36 9.22 -3.86
N ASP A 29 1.53 8.79 -4.33
CA ASP A 29 1.73 8.09 -5.61
C ASP A 29 1.97 6.58 -5.44
N TYR A 30 1.73 6.03 -4.25
CA TYR A 30 1.82 4.59 -4.02
C TYR A 30 0.85 3.86 -4.96
N PRO A 31 1.30 2.86 -5.74
CA PRO A 31 0.45 2.20 -6.71
C PRO A 31 -0.77 1.52 -6.09
N ARG A 32 -1.96 1.87 -6.58
CA ARG A 32 -3.22 1.18 -6.26
C ARG A 32 -3.90 0.66 -7.52
N ALA A 33 -5.16 0.27 -7.42
CA ALA A 33 -5.95 -0.15 -8.58
C ALA A 33 -5.85 0.90 -9.69
N SER A 34 -5.57 0.41 -10.91
CA SER A 34 -5.19 1.27 -12.04
C SER A 34 -6.37 2.06 -12.61
N HIS A 35 -7.59 1.61 -12.34
CA HIS A 35 -8.84 2.23 -12.78
C HIS A 35 -9.72 2.40 -11.53
N PRO A 36 -9.71 3.60 -10.92
CA PRO A 36 -10.47 3.86 -9.71
C PRO A 36 -11.96 3.57 -9.86
N SER A 37 -12.54 2.93 -8.85
CA SER A 37 -13.96 2.53 -8.87
C SER A 37 -14.53 2.47 -7.46
N ALA A 38 -15.85 2.25 -7.36
CA ALA A 38 -16.49 2.04 -6.06
C ALA A 38 -16.12 0.69 -5.41
N ASP A 39 -15.62 -0.26 -6.20
CA ASP A 39 -15.31 -1.64 -5.81
C ASP A 39 -13.96 -1.81 -5.09
N GLU A 40 -13.18 -0.72 -4.95
CA GLU A 40 -11.87 -0.83 -4.32
C GLU A 40 -11.96 -1.12 -2.82
N ARG A 41 -10.97 -1.84 -2.33
CA ARG A 41 -10.75 -2.07 -0.90
C ARG A 41 -9.30 -1.73 -0.59
N HIS A 42 -9.09 -0.85 0.39
CA HIS A 42 -7.77 -0.33 0.75
C HIS A 42 -7.33 -0.88 2.11
N VAL A 43 -6.29 -1.72 2.11
CA VAL A 43 -5.88 -2.49 3.30
C VAL A 43 -5.30 -1.59 4.39
N ASP A 44 -4.56 -0.55 4.01
CA ASP A 44 -4.01 0.43 4.93
C ASP A 44 -5.13 1.17 5.69
N LEU A 45 -6.20 1.58 4.99
CA LEU A 45 -7.34 2.21 5.63
C LEU A 45 -8.09 1.26 6.56
N HIS A 46 -8.28 -0.01 6.16
CA HIS A 46 -8.85 -1.02 7.05
C HIS A 46 -8.06 -1.11 8.36
N CYS A 47 -6.73 -1.17 8.26
CA CYS A 47 -5.86 -1.26 9.43
C CYS A 47 -5.93 0.00 10.30
N TRP A 48 -6.00 1.19 9.71
CA TRP A 48 -6.21 2.44 10.46
C TRP A 48 -7.54 2.45 11.20
N MET A 49 -8.62 1.96 10.58
CA MET A 49 -9.93 1.88 11.22
C MET A 49 -9.92 0.89 12.40
N ALA A 50 -9.28 -0.27 12.24
CA ALA A 50 -9.12 -1.26 13.31
C ALA A 50 -8.37 -0.68 14.52
N LEU A 51 -7.26 0.02 14.29
CA LEU A 51 -6.49 0.67 15.36
C LEU A 51 -7.29 1.80 16.02
N SER A 52 -7.91 2.66 15.22
CA SER A 52 -8.64 3.84 15.71
C SER A 52 -9.82 3.45 16.58
N SER A 53 -10.61 2.45 16.17
CA SER A 53 -11.74 1.97 16.98
C SER A 53 -11.29 1.35 18.30
N GLY A 54 -10.15 0.64 18.33
CA GLY A 54 -9.57 0.10 19.57
C GLY A 54 -9.12 1.19 20.54
N ILE A 55 -8.48 2.24 20.03
CA ILE A 55 -8.09 3.42 20.81
C ILE A 55 -9.33 4.12 21.36
N MET A 56 -10.35 4.36 20.53
CA MET A 56 -11.60 5.01 20.95
C MET A 56 -12.34 4.20 22.01
N ALA A 57 -12.40 2.86 21.86
CA ALA A 57 -13.00 1.98 22.87
C ALA A 57 -12.28 2.10 24.21
N SER A 58 -10.94 2.11 24.18
CA SER A 58 -10.11 2.21 25.39
C SER A 58 -10.27 3.56 26.08
N ILE A 59 -10.24 4.67 25.33
CA ILE A 59 -10.42 6.03 25.88
C ILE A 59 -11.83 6.17 26.46
N ALA A 60 -12.87 5.76 25.74
CA ALA A 60 -14.25 5.84 26.22
C ALA A 60 -14.45 5.01 27.49
N GLN A 61 -13.89 3.79 27.56
CA GLN A 61 -13.93 2.96 28.75
C GLN A 61 -13.25 3.63 29.95
N LEU A 62 -12.08 4.24 29.75
CA LEU A 62 -11.35 4.96 30.81
C LEU A 62 -12.12 6.17 31.35
N LEU A 63 -12.89 6.84 30.49
CA LEU A 63 -13.70 8.01 30.85
C LEU A 63 -15.08 7.64 31.42
N GLY A 64 -15.46 6.35 31.40
CA GLY A 64 -16.81 5.91 31.79
C GLY A 64 -17.89 6.21 30.75
N GLU A 65 -17.50 6.46 29.50
CA GLU A 65 -18.39 6.75 28.37
C GLU A 65 -18.81 5.46 27.63
N PRO A 66 -19.91 5.49 26.85
CA PRO A 66 -20.29 4.38 25.98
C PRO A 66 -19.17 3.99 25.01
N HIS A 67 -18.74 2.72 25.06
CA HIS A 67 -17.57 2.22 24.31
C HIS A 67 -17.87 0.97 23.48
N GLN A 68 -19.06 0.40 23.63
CA GLN A 68 -19.43 -0.92 23.08
C GLN A 68 -19.39 -0.93 21.54
N ASP A 69 -19.85 0.13 20.88
CA ASP A 69 -19.84 0.22 19.42
C ASP A 69 -18.42 0.32 18.85
N TYR A 70 -17.53 1.04 19.53
CA TYR A 70 -16.11 1.12 19.17
C TYR A 70 -15.41 -0.22 19.38
N LYS A 71 -15.71 -0.91 20.50
CA LYS A 71 -15.18 -2.24 20.80
C LYS A 71 -15.64 -3.26 19.77
N ALA A 72 -16.92 -3.29 19.44
CA ALA A 72 -17.48 -4.17 18.42
C ALA A 72 -16.84 -3.91 17.05
N SER A 73 -16.63 -2.64 16.68
CA SER A 73 -15.92 -2.28 15.45
C SER A 73 -14.47 -2.77 15.48
N HIS A 74 -13.74 -2.57 16.57
CA HIS A 74 -12.38 -3.07 16.72
C HIS A 74 -12.30 -4.59 16.58
N ASP A 75 -13.19 -5.32 17.24
CA ASP A 75 -13.19 -6.79 17.23
C ASP A 75 -13.44 -7.34 15.83
N VAL A 76 -14.41 -6.76 15.11
CA VAL A 76 -14.71 -7.16 13.73
C VAL A 76 -13.57 -6.81 12.76
N LEU A 77 -12.88 -5.69 12.97
CA LEU A 77 -11.83 -5.23 12.05
C LEU A 77 -10.45 -5.83 12.34
N SER A 78 -10.21 -6.31 13.55
CA SER A 78 -8.98 -7.00 13.95
C SER A 78 -9.06 -8.53 13.80
N ASP A 79 -10.25 -9.06 13.47
CA ASP A 79 -10.43 -10.46 13.10
C ASP A 79 -9.55 -10.82 11.88
N ASN A 80 -8.64 -11.77 12.08
CA ASN A 80 -7.62 -12.13 11.09
C ASN A 80 -8.20 -12.94 9.93
N ASP A 81 -9.23 -13.76 10.17
CA ASP A 81 -9.90 -14.52 9.10
C ASP A 81 -10.62 -13.56 8.14
N ARG A 82 -11.29 -12.56 8.70
CA ARG A 82 -11.95 -11.51 7.90
C ARG A 82 -10.94 -10.64 7.14
N LEU A 83 -9.84 -10.29 7.79
CA LEU A 83 -8.76 -9.55 7.13
C LEU A 83 -8.18 -10.35 5.96
N ASP A 84 -8.00 -11.65 6.13
CA ASP A 84 -7.55 -12.57 5.09
C ASP A 84 -8.54 -12.61 3.92
N GLU A 85 -9.83 -12.82 4.18
CA GLU A 85 -10.87 -12.81 3.14
C GLU A 85 -10.87 -11.52 2.31
N LEU A 86 -10.68 -10.38 2.95
CA LEU A 86 -10.77 -9.07 2.31
C LEU A 86 -9.51 -8.71 1.52
N HIS A 87 -8.34 -9.05 2.07
CA HIS A 87 -7.06 -8.44 1.70
C HIS A 87 -5.90 -9.43 1.47
N TRP A 88 -5.98 -10.69 1.90
CA TRP A 88 -4.93 -11.66 1.61
C TRP A 88 -5.05 -12.22 0.19
N SER A 89 -3.94 -12.17 -0.55
CA SER A 89 -3.85 -12.82 -1.86
C SER A 89 -2.93 -14.03 -1.79
N ASP A 90 -3.47 -15.24 -1.97
CA ASP A 90 -2.64 -16.46 -2.02
C ASP A 90 -1.69 -16.49 -3.21
N GLN A 91 -2.09 -15.90 -4.34
CA GLN A 91 -1.24 -15.80 -5.53
C GLN A 91 -0.02 -14.91 -5.27
N LEU A 92 -0.23 -13.77 -4.60
CA LEU A 92 0.84 -12.80 -4.32
C LEU A 92 1.60 -13.11 -3.02
N ARG A 93 1.01 -13.96 -2.15
CA ARG A 93 1.48 -14.21 -0.77
C ARG A 93 1.69 -12.91 0.02
N ALA A 94 0.76 -11.97 -0.15
CA ALA A 94 0.81 -10.65 0.48
C ALA A 94 -0.58 -10.07 0.72
N PHE A 95 -0.70 -9.23 1.73
CA PHE A 95 -1.84 -8.34 1.88
C PHE A 95 -1.83 -7.28 0.78
N SER A 96 -2.97 -7.10 0.13
CA SER A 96 -3.10 -6.28 -1.07
C SER A 96 -4.37 -5.46 -1.05
N ASP A 97 -4.31 -4.28 -1.64
CA ASP A 97 -5.50 -3.59 -2.10
C ASP A 97 -6.23 -4.44 -3.15
N PHE A 98 -7.53 -4.20 -3.32
CA PHE A 98 -8.34 -4.82 -4.36
C PHE A 98 -8.99 -3.76 -5.23
N GLY A 99 -9.14 -4.01 -6.52
CA GLY A 99 -9.93 -3.14 -7.40
C GLY A 99 -9.74 -3.46 -8.88
N ASN A 100 -10.26 -2.59 -9.75
CA ASN A 100 -10.17 -2.75 -11.20
C ASN A 100 -8.74 -2.40 -11.68
N HIS A 101 -7.92 -3.42 -11.92
CA HIS A 101 -6.47 -3.25 -12.07
C HIS A 101 -5.92 -3.93 -13.33
N THR A 102 -4.88 -3.34 -13.91
CA THR A 102 -3.97 -3.90 -14.92
C THR A 102 -2.59 -3.27 -14.72
N GLN A 103 -1.54 -4.07 -14.79
CA GLN A 103 -0.16 -3.57 -14.80
C GLN A 103 0.29 -3.13 -16.21
N SER A 104 -0.50 -3.45 -17.24
CA SER A 104 -0.17 -3.15 -18.64
C SER A 104 -0.54 -1.71 -19.00
N VAL A 105 0.12 -0.75 -18.35
CA VAL A 105 -0.03 0.69 -18.56
C VAL A 105 1.33 1.33 -18.76
N SER A 106 1.39 2.38 -19.58
CA SER A 106 2.62 3.13 -19.81
C SER A 106 2.32 4.59 -20.09
N LEU A 107 3.27 5.47 -19.81
CA LEU A 107 3.24 6.84 -20.30
C LEU A 107 3.83 6.91 -21.72
N GLN A 108 3.08 7.50 -22.66
CA GLN A 108 3.46 7.66 -24.06
C GLN A 108 3.32 9.12 -24.47
N ARG A 109 4.22 9.58 -25.34
CA ARG A 109 4.14 10.95 -25.85
C ARG A 109 3.08 11.04 -26.95
N GLU A 110 2.12 11.95 -26.81
CA GLU A 110 1.08 12.18 -27.82
C GLU A 110 1.71 12.45 -29.19
N LYS A 111 1.10 11.88 -30.24
CA LYS A 111 1.48 12.20 -31.61
C LYS A 111 0.77 13.49 -32.02
N VAL A 112 1.52 14.59 -32.09
CA VAL A 112 1.02 15.87 -32.62
C VAL A 112 1.29 15.90 -34.12
N TYR A 113 0.23 15.89 -34.93
CA TYR A 113 0.35 16.06 -36.37
C TYR A 113 0.65 17.51 -36.71
N VAL A 114 1.73 17.75 -37.44
CA VAL A 114 2.12 19.06 -37.97
C VAL A 114 2.03 18.97 -39.50
N PRO A 115 1.10 19.68 -40.16
CA PRO A 115 1.02 19.72 -41.61
C PRO A 115 2.32 20.21 -42.25
N PRO A 116 2.72 19.66 -43.42
CA PRO A 116 3.90 20.12 -44.15
C PRO A 116 3.83 21.64 -44.43
N GLY A 117 4.93 22.35 -44.15
CA GLY A 117 5.05 23.79 -44.40
C GLY A 117 4.56 24.70 -43.27
N GLN A 118 4.00 24.18 -42.18
CA GLN A 118 3.59 24.99 -41.04
C GLN A 118 4.63 25.02 -39.90
N PRO A 119 4.84 26.16 -39.20
CA PRO A 119 5.80 26.25 -38.11
C PRO A 119 5.36 25.44 -36.88
N ARG A 120 6.27 24.60 -36.35
CA ARG A 120 5.98 23.69 -35.21
C ARG A 120 5.53 24.41 -33.92
N HIS A 121 5.94 25.66 -33.71
CA HIS A 121 5.56 26.44 -32.52
C HIS A 121 4.07 26.84 -32.49
N GLN A 122 3.35 26.71 -33.62
CA GLN A 122 1.91 26.97 -33.70
C GLN A 122 1.07 25.78 -33.21
N PHE A 123 1.70 24.62 -32.94
CA PHE A 123 1.03 23.40 -32.49
C PHE A 123 1.28 23.14 -31.00
N PRO A 124 0.33 22.50 -30.30
CA PRO A 124 0.50 22.15 -28.89
C PRO A 124 1.75 21.30 -28.65
N VAL A 125 2.41 21.50 -27.51
CA VAL A 125 3.51 20.63 -27.09
C VAL A 125 2.96 19.23 -26.83
N ALA A 126 3.61 18.22 -27.41
CA ALA A 126 3.23 16.83 -27.23
C ALA A 126 3.36 16.41 -25.76
N ARG A 127 2.20 16.19 -25.12
CA ARG A 127 2.10 15.81 -23.71
C ARG A 127 2.40 14.34 -23.52
N LEU A 128 2.77 13.99 -22.30
CA LEU A 128 2.89 12.60 -21.88
C LEU A 128 1.52 12.12 -21.36
N VAL A 129 0.92 11.14 -22.03
CA VAL A 129 -0.39 10.58 -21.69
C VAL A 129 -0.30 9.09 -21.39
N ARG A 130 -1.19 8.61 -20.53
CA ARG A 130 -1.28 7.19 -20.21
C ARG A 130 -1.90 6.41 -21.37
N SER A 131 -1.29 5.27 -21.67
CA SER A 131 -1.80 4.27 -22.59
C SER A 131 -2.05 2.95 -21.84
N VAL A 132 -3.18 2.29 -22.13
CA VAL A 132 -3.61 1.04 -21.51
C VAL A 132 -3.55 -0.08 -22.56
N HIS A 133 -2.68 -1.07 -22.33
CA HIS A 133 -2.40 -2.14 -23.30
C HIS A 133 -3.20 -3.42 -23.07
N ARG A 134 -3.74 -3.60 -21.87
CA ARG A 134 -4.65 -4.70 -21.53
C ARG A 134 -5.78 -4.18 -20.67
N ALA A 135 -7.00 -4.61 -20.97
CA ALA A 135 -8.18 -4.24 -20.19
C ALA A 135 -7.99 -4.61 -18.70
N PRO A 136 -8.37 -3.73 -17.77
CA PRO A 136 -8.33 -4.02 -16.35
C PRO A 136 -9.41 -5.04 -15.97
N LYS A 137 -9.18 -5.74 -14.86
CA LYS A 137 -10.17 -6.62 -14.22
C LYS A 137 -10.13 -6.44 -12.71
N LEU A 138 -11.22 -6.78 -12.04
CA LEU A 138 -11.26 -6.84 -10.57
C LEU A 138 -10.29 -7.93 -10.09
N GLN A 139 -9.28 -7.52 -9.32
CA GLN A 139 -8.27 -8.41 -8.75
C GLN A 139 -7.54 -7.73 -7.59
N TYR A 140 -6.76 -8.51 -6.84
CA TYR A 140 -5.77 -7.95 -5.92
C TYR A 140 -4.69 -7.19 -6.70
N VAL A 141 -4.33 -6.02 -6.19
CA VAL A 141 -3.32 -5.15 -6.79
C VAL A 141 -1.95 -5.66 -6.40
N ASN A 142 -1.17 -6.08 -7.39
CA ASN A 142 0.21 -6.52 -7.19
C ASN A 142 1.14 -5.30 -7.06
N ALA A 143 1.14 -4.71 -5.86
CA ALA A 143 1.97 -3.57 -5.48
C ALA A 143 2.58 -3.81 -4.08
N LEU A 144 3.58 -4.69 -4.02
CA LEU A 144 4.24 -5.04 -2.76
C LEU A 144 5.07 -3.87 -2.24
N GLY A 145 4.78 -3.43 -1.02
CA GLY A 145 5.44 -2.28 -0.40
C GLY A 145 4.85 -1.98 0.97
N TYR A 146 4.98 -0.73 1.43
CA TYR A 146 4.47 -0.33 2.74
C TYR A 146 3.00 -0.68 2.97
N VAL A 147 2.12 -0.47 1.97
CA VAL A 147 0.69 -0.79 2.09
C VAL A 147 0.47 -2.27 2.44
N SER A 148 1.24 -3.17 1.84
CA SER A 148 1.18 -4.61 2.13
C SER A 148 1.61 -4.99 3.55
N LEU A 149 2.35 -4.11 4.23
CA LEU A 149 2.86 -4.36 5.58
C LEU A 149 1.89 -3.88 6.68
N PHE A 150 0.85 -3.10 6.35
CA PHE A 150 0.00 -2.43 7.37
C PHE A 150 -0.58 -3.36 8.45
N PRO A 151 -1.11 -4.56 8.12
CA PRO A 151 -1.55 -5.51 9.15
C PRO A 151 -0.49 -5.83 10.19
N PHE A 152 0.77 -5.97 9.75
CA PHE A 152 1.92 -6.20 10.62
C PHE A 152 2.38 -4.91 11.32
N LEU A 153 2.49 -3.78 10.60
CA LEU A 153 2.97 -2.49 11.14
C LEU A 153 2.11 -1.99 12.31
N LEU A 154 0.80 -2.24 12.23
CA LEU A 154 -0.17 -1.85 13.25
C LEU A 154 -0.49 -2.98 14.25
N GLN A 155 0.28 -4.07 14.23
CA GLN A 155 0.20 -5.18 15.19
C GLN A 155 -1.20 -5.83 15.25
N ILE A 156 -1.86 -5.95 14.09
CA ILE A 156 -3.20 -6.56 13.97
C ILE A 156 -3.07 -8.09 13.83
N LEU A 157 -1.98 -8.57 13.23
CA LEU A 157 -1.79 -10.00 13.00
C LEU A 157 -1.55 -10.74 14.32
N GLN A 158 -2.17 -11.91 14.46
CA GLN A 158 -1.86 -12.79 15.58
C GLN A 158 -0.40 -13.30 15.48
N PRO A 159 0.32 -13.48 16.62
CA PRO A 159 1.73 -13.89 16.62
C PRO A 159 2.03 -15.25 15.97
N ASP A 160 1.02 -16.11 15.84
CA ASP A 160 1.08 -17.42 15.19
C ASP A 160 0.60 -17.41 13.73
N SER A 161 0.17 -16.26 13.21
CA SER A 161 -0.28 -16.12 11.83
C SER A 161 0.84 -16.48 10.84
N PRO A 162 0.63 -17.48 9.94
CA PRO A 162 1.65 -17.86 8.97
C PRO A 162 1.97 -16.78 7.93
N LYS A 163 1.16 -15.71 7.87
CA LYS A 163 1.43 -14.57 6.99
C LYS A 163 2.68 -13.79 7.43
N LEU A 164 3.03 -13.84 8.73
CA LEU A 164 4.25 -13.21 9.27
C LEU A 164 5.51 -13.76 8.60
N GLU A 165 5.57 -15.06 8.32
CA GLU A 165 6.70 -15.68 7.62
C GLU A 165 6.93 -15.06 6.23
N HIS A 166 5.83 -14.86 5.48
CA HIS A 166 5.90 -14.24 4.15
C HIS A 166 6.28 -12.77 4.23
N ILE A 167 5.75 -12.03 5.21
CA ILE A 167 6.08 -10.62 5.46
C ILE A 167 7.56 -10.49 5.79
N PHE A 168 8.08 -11.26 6.74
CA PHE A 168 9.49 -11.22 7.17
C PHE A 168 10.45 -11.58 6.04
N ARG A 169 10.11 -12.61 5.26
CA ARG A 169 10.88 -12.98 4.05
C ARG A 169 10.96 -11.82 3.06
N ASP A 170 9.83 -11.18 2.75
CA ASP A 170 9.76 -10.14 1.74
C ASP A 170 10.36 -8.81 2.22
N MET A 171 10.23 -8.49 3.51
CA MET A 171 10.92 -7.36 4.17
C MET A 171 12.43 -7.51 4.04
N ARG A 172 12.98 -8.70 4.29
CA ARG A 172 14.43 -8.95 4.33
C ARG A 172 15.07 -9.18 2.97
N ASP A 173 14.28 -9.30 1.91
CA ASP A 173 14.76 -9.54 0.54
C ASP A 173 15.31 -8.23 -0.10
N PRO A 174 16.61 -8.17 -0.44
CA PRO A 174 17.22 -6.98 -1.07
C PRO A 174 16.72 -6.72 -2.50
N LYS A 175 16.12 -7.71 -3.16
CA LYS A 175 15.45 -7.56 -4.46
C LYS A 175 14.02 -7.04 -4.33
N LYS A 176 13.50 -6.94 -3.10
CA LYS A 176 12.18 -6.38 -2.78
C LYS A 176 12.34 -5.13 -1.90
N LEU A 177 12.19 -5.26 -0.59
CA LEU A 177 12.08 -4.12 0.32
C LEU A 177 13.38 -3.78 1.06
N TRP A 178 14.29 -4.74 1.25
CA TRP A 178 15.46 -4.52 2.09
C TRP A 178 16.52 -3.63 1.44
N THR A 179 17.10 -2.72 2.23
CA THR A 179 18.30 -1.95 1.90
C THR A 179 19.22 -1.85 3.11
N PRO A 180 20.50 -1.46 2.93
CA PRO A 180 21.39 -1.09 4.04
C PRO A 180 21.00 0.19 4.79
N TYR A 181 19.88 0.84 4.45
CA TYR A 181 19.46 2.14 4.99
C TYR A 181 18.00 2.15 5.48
N GLY A 182 17.39 0.96 5.59
CA GLY A 182 15.95 0.79 5.90
C GLY A 182 15.14 0.14 4.77
N LEU A 183 13.82 0.08 4.95
CA LEU A 183 12.87 -0.53 4.02
C LEU A 183 12.45 0.45 2.93
N ARG A 184 12.40 -0.02 1.67
CA ARG A 184 11.85 0.72 0.54
C ARG A 184 10.33 0.89 0.66
N SER A 185 9.80 2.03 0.23
CA SER A 185 8.34 2.24 0.14
C SER A 185 7.64 1.27 -0.81
N LEU A 186 8.29 0.93 -1.93
CA LEU A 186 7.79 -0.01 -2.93
C LEU A 186 8.89 -1.01 -3.28
N SER A 187 8.50 -2.26 -3.51
CA SER A 187 9.40 -3.33 -3.93
C SER A 187 10.21 -2.94 -5.16
N LYS A 188 11.52 -3.21 -5.14
CA LYS A 188 12.40 -3.01 -6.29
C LYS A 188 11.99 -3.86 -7.52
N ALA A 189 11.23 -4.93 -7.31
CA ALA A 189 10.70 -5.77 -8.37
C ALA A 189 9.39 -5.23 -8.98
N ASP A 190 8.79 -4.18 -8.42
CA ASP A 190 7.56 -3.60 -8.94
C ASP A 190 7.82 -2.82 -10.26
N PRO A 191 6.98 -2.95 -11.30
CA PRO A 191 7.13 -2.19 -12.54
C PRO A 191 7.12 -0.66 -12.36
N LEU A 192 6.51 -0.17 -11.28
CA LEU A 192 6.42 1.25 -10.95
C LEU A 192 7.53 1.72 -10.00
N TYR A 193 8.48 0.85 -9.64
CA TYR A 193 9.66 1.23 -8.85
C TYR A 193 10.44 2.35 -9.54
N MET A 194 10.63 3.46 -8.82
CA MET A 194 11.28 4.70 -9.28
C MET A 194 10.67 5.30 -10.57
N GLN A 195 9.44 4.92 -10.94
CA GLN A 195 8.75 5.48 -12.09
C GLN A 195 8.03 6.78 -11.72
N ARG A 196 8.25 7.82 -12.54
CA ARG A 196 7.48 9.07 -12.48
C ARG A 196 5.99 8.81 -12.73
N ASN A 197 5.11 9.62 -12.14
CA ASN A 197 3.67 9.46 -12.33
C ASN A 197 3.12 10.29 -13.51
N THR A 198 3.78 11.40 -13.82
CA THR A 198 3.51 12.29 -14.95
C THR A 198 4.86 12.79 -15.51
N GLU A 199 4.85 13.74 -16.44
CA GLU A 199 6.08 14.41 -16.89
C GLU A 199 6.81 15.13 -15.74
N HIS A 200 6.07 15.66 -14.78
CA HIS A 200 6.57 16.54 -13.71
C HIS A 200 6.54 15.92 -12.30
N ASP A 201 5.81 14.81 -12.11
CA ASP A 201 5.74 14.10 -10.83
C ASP A 201 6.84 13.02 -10.72
N ALA A 202 7.96 13.35 -10.08
CA ALA A 202 8.99 12.39 -9.71
C ALA A 202 8.44 11.30 -8.75
N PRO A 203 9.05 10.09 -8.71
CA PRO A 203 8.63 9.05 -7.78
C PRO A 203 8.77 9.49 -6.32
N TYR A 204 7.76 9.23 -5.49
CA TYR A 204 7.75 9.66 -4.08
C TYR A 204 7.62 8.49 -3.09
N TRP A 205 6.53 7.73 -3.16
CA TRP A 205 6.26 6.49 -2.42
C TRP A 205 6.48 5.24 -3.29
N ARG A 206 7.39 5.35 -4.26
CA ARG A 206 7.71 4.32 -5.27
C ARG A 206 9.13 3.76 -5.15
N GLY A 207 9.68 3.74 -3.95
CA GLY A 207 11.02 3.23 -3.70
C GLY A 207 11.80 3.91 -2.58
N PRO A 208 11.73 5.26 -2.42
CA PRO A 208 12.39 5.95 -1.33
C PRO A 208 12.02 5.41 0.06
N ILE A 209 12.94 5.59 1.01
CA ILE A 209 12.83 5.12 2.40
C ILE A 209 12.24 6.24 3.24
N TRP A 210 11.31 5.89 4.13
CA TRP A 210 10.56 6.86 4.92
C TRP A 210 10.57 6.47 6.40
N ILE A 211 11.02 7.40 7.24
CA ILE A 211 11.30 7.13 8.65
C ILE A 211 10.04 6.80 9.45
N ASN A 212 8.91 7.42 9.14
CA ASN A 212 7.64 7.17 9.82
C ASN A 212 7.19 5.71 9.68
N ILE A 213 7.28 5.12 8.48
CA ILE A 213 6.92 3.71 8.27
C ILE A 213 8.00 2.76 8.80
N ASN A 214 9.28 3.10 8.66
CA ASN A 214 10.37 2.29 9.23
C ASN A 214 10.32 2.24 10.76
N TYR A 215 9.93 3.33 11.42
CA TYR A 215 9.67 3.35 12.86
C TYR A 215 8.56 2.35 13.24
N LEU A 216 7.43 2.34 12.50
CA LEU A 216 6.36 1.38 12.75
C LEU A 216 6.83 -0.07 12.52
N ALA A 217 7.68 -0.31 11.52
CA ALA A 217 8.24 -1.63 11.24
C ALA A 217 9.14 -2.10 12.39
N VAL A 218 10.07 -1.28 12.84
CA VAL A 218 10.96 -1.59 13.99
C VAL A 218 10.13 -1.83 15.25
N ARG A 219 9.11 -0.99 15.52
CA ARG A 219 8.19 -1.18 16.66
C ARG A 219 7.43 -2.51 16.57
N ALA A 220 6.93 -2.87 15.38
CA ALA A 220 6.24 -4.13 15.17
C ALA A 220 7.18 -5.33 15.33
N LEU A 221 8.38 -5.30 14.74
CA LEU A 221 9.39 -6.35 14.92
C LEU A 221 9.75 -6.54 16.40
N HIS A 222 9.92 -5.44 17.15
CA HIS A 222 10.14 -5.50 18.59
C HIS A 222 8.96 -6.16 19.32
N HIS A 223 7.71 -5.81 18.98
CA HIS A 223 6.53 -6.46 19.56
C HIS A 223 6.53 -7.97 19.30
N TYR A 224 6.60 -8.39 18.03
CA TYR A 224 6.58 -9.82 17.68
C TYR A 224 7.82 -10.59 18.16
N GLY A 225 8.96 -9.91 18.33
CA GLY A 225 10.17 -10.49 18.92
C GLY A 225 10.07 -10.73 20.44
N ASN A 226 9.13 -10.08 21.11
CA ASN A 226 8.88 -10.23 22.56
C ASN A 226 7.56 -10.97 22.88
N THR A 227 6.73 -11.26 21.88
CA THR A 227 5.48 -12.01 22.05
C THR A 227 5.71 -13.50 21.78
N ALA A 228 5.08 -14.38 22.56
CA ALA A 228 5.15 -15.82 22.33
C ALA A 228 4.52 -16.18 20.97
N GLY A 229 5.24 -16.93 20.14
CA GLY A 229 4.79 -17.34 18.83
C GLY A 229 5.91 -18.00 18.01
N PRO A 230 5.57 -18.73 16.94
CA PRO A 230 6.53 -19.46 16.11
C PRO A 230 7.53 -18.55 15.38
N TYR A 231 7.21 -17.27 15.19
CA TYR A 231 8.07 -16.33 14.44
C TYR A 231 8.88 -15.37 15.33
N ARG A 232 8.87 -15.58 16.66
CA ARG A 232 9.51 -14.68 17.64
C ARG A 232 10.99 -14.44 17.36
N GLU A 233 11.76 -15.51 17.18
CA GLU A 233 13.21 -15.41 16.96
C GLU A 233 13.54 -14.68 15.65
N LYS A 234 12.76 -14.93 14.61
CA LYS A 234 12.90 -14.26 13.32
C LYS A 234 12.58 -12.76 13.40
N ALA A 235 11.53 -12.40 14.14
CA ALA A 235 11.18 -11.00 14.38
C ALA A 235 12.28 -10.27 15.18
N ALA A 236 12.83 -10.92 16.22
CA ALA A 236 13.91 -10.36 17.03
C ALA A 236 15.20 -10.14 16.22
N ALA A 237 15.59 -11.10 15.38
CA ALA A 237 16.76 -10.94 14.50
C ALA A 237 16.57 -9.78 13.50
N LEU A 238 15.41 -9.72 12.84
CA LEU A 238 15.08 -8.63 11.92
C LEU A 238 15.01 -7.27 12.61
N TYR A 239 14.55 -7.21 13.85
CA TYR A 239 14.52 -5.98 14.65
C TYR A 239 15.91 -5.38 14.79
N GLU A 240 16.89 -6.19 15.22
CA GLU A 240 18.28 -5.73 15.42
C GLU A 240 18.91 -5.25 14.11
N GLU A 241 18.73 -6.02 13.03
CA GLU A 241 19.27 -5.69 11.72
C GLU A 241 18.63 -4.41 11.15
N LEU A 242 17.31 -4.28 11.20
CA LEU A 242 16.62 -3.12 10.63
C LEU A 242 16.84 -1.85 11.44
N ARG A 243 16.95 -1.96 12.77
CA ARG A 243 17.24 -0.83 13.66
C ARG A 243 18.67 -0.30 13.48
N THR A 244 19.59 -1.17 13.07
CA THR A 244 20.99 -0.81 12.83
C THR A 244 21.21 -0.09 11.50
N ASN A 245 20.47 -0.49 10.46
CA ASN A 245 20.50 0.13 9.13
C ASN A 245 19.86 1.52 9.10
#